data_AF-A0A7V4LZD6-F1
#
_entry.id   AF-A0A7V4LZD6-F1
#
_cell.length_a   1.000
_cell.length_b   1.000
_cell.length_c   1.000
_cell.angle_alpha   90.00
_cell.angle_beta   90.00
_cell.angle_gamma   90.00
#
_symmetry.space_group_name_H-M   'P 1'
#
loop_
_entity.id
_entity.type
_entity.pdbx_description
1 polymer ?
#
loop_
_entity_poly.entity_id
_entity_poly.type
_entity_poly.pdbx_seq_one_letter_code
_entity_poly.pdbx_strand_id
1 'polypeptide(L)'
;MPRPQTKQLIAAVVVACVAAAAASMALFHFIELPAGWCLLAWCAPAAVIAVAGHGAARKVALSLCALLIALAAAEFILQAMDALEHRATSIRLEGTYLDYFRHRDPVLGYAPMPGKATAAKFIGTTEIYRVEYTIGPDGLRITPPAPPEAPVVMFFGCSFVFGEGLSDSETLPWQVAEACGHSFKTRNFGFHGYGAHQMLSAIESGWAGRAAPDPVRAAIYVGLLAHVPRVAGKSSWDLDGPRYILDEAGEPVRRGCFDSGWRRILRISAAMRR
;
A
#
# COMPACT_ATOMS: atom_id res chain seq x y z
N MET A 1 3.26 33.52 -57.45
CA MET A 1 4.23 32.74 -56.63
C MET A 1 4.40 33.42 -55.28
N PRO A 2 4.44 32.70 -54.15
CA PRO A 2 4.71 33.31 -52.84
C PRO A 2 6.10 33.96 -52.84
N ARG A 3 6.24 35.14 -52.20
CA ARG A 3 7.55 35.79 -52.02
C ARG A 3 8.51 34.83 -51.28
N PRO A 4 9.81 34.80 -51.61
CA PRO A 4 10.77 33.87 -51.00
C PRO A 4 10.79 33.90 -49.47
N GLN A 5 10.53 35.06 -48.86
CA GLN A 5 10.37 35.23 -47.41
C GLN A 5 9.18 34.44 -46.83
N THR A 6 8.08 34.29 -47.56
CA THR A 6 6.90 33.52 -47.13
C THR A 6 7.18 32.01 -47.11
N LYS A 7 7.95 31.50 -48.09
CA LYS A 7 8.33 30.08 -48.13
C LYS A 7 9.26 29.70 -46.97
N GLN A 8 10.22 30.58 -46.64
CA GLN A 8 11.12 30.41 -45.52
C GLN A 8 10.38 30.43 -44.16
N LEU A 9 9.41 31.33 -43.99
CA LEU A 9 8.57 31.36 -42.80
C LEU A 9 7.74 30.09 -42.62
N ILE A 10 7.08 29.61 -43.68
CA ILE A 10 6.30 28.37 -43.63
C ILE A 10 7.20 27.18 -43.25
N ALA A 11 8.38 27.08 -43.85
CA ALA A 11 9.34 26.03 -43.50
C ALA A 11 9.76 26.09 -42.02
N ALA A 12 10.06 27.28 -41.50
CA ALA A 12 10.43 27.47 -40.10
C ALA A 12 9.30 27.07 -39.12
N VAL A 13 8.05 27.43 -39.43
CA VAL A 13 6.88 27.03 -38.62
C VAL A 13 6.67 25.52 -38.66
N VAL A 14 6.78 24.89 -39.83
CA VAL A 14 6.65 23.43 -39.98
C VAL A 14 7.72 22.71 -39.17
N VAL A 15 8.98 23.15 -39.25
CA VAL A 15 10.08 22.58 -38.46
C VAL A 15 9.80 22.72 -36.96
N ALA A 16 9.33 23.89 -36.50
CA ALA A 16 9.00 24.12 -35.10
C ALA A 16 7.83 23.23 -34.61
N CYS A 17 6.79 23.04 -35.43
CA CYS A 17 5.68 22.13 -35.12
C CYS A 17 6.14 20.66 -35.04
N VAL A 18 6.99 20.22 -35.97
CA VAL A 18 7.53 18.85 -35.96
C VAL A 18 8.40 18.62 -34.72
N ALA A 19 9.24 19.58 -34.36
CA ALA A 19 10.07 19.51 -33.15
C ALA A 19 9.21 19.50 -31.87
N ALA A 20 8.18 20.35 -31.78
CA ALA A 20 7.26 20.37 -30.64
C ALA A 20 6.49 19.04 -30.50
N ALA A 21 5.99 18.48 -31.61
CA ALA A 21 5.30 17.19 -31.60
C ALA A 21 6.23 16.04 -31.20
N ALA A 22 7.46 16.00 -31.73
CA ALA A 22 8.46 15.01 -31.35
C ALA A 22 8.84 15.11 -29.86
N ALA A 23 9.02 16.34 -29.35
CA ALA A 23 9.25 16.58 -27.93
C ALA A 23 8.07 16.10 -27.08
N SER A 24 6.82 16.45 -27.44
CA SER A 24 5.64 15.96 -26.72
C SER A 24 5.55 14.44 -26.73
N MET A 25 5.76 13.78 -27.87
CA MET A 25 5.75 12.31 -27.95
C MET A 25 6.84 11.67 -27.07
N ALA A 26 8.05 12.23 -27.07
CA ALA A 26 9.14 11.73 -26.23
C ALA A 26 8.82 11.92 -24.73
N LEU A 27 8.26 13.07 -24.36
CA LEU A 27 7.87 13.39 -22.99
C LEU A 27 6.76 12.44 -22.48
N PHE A 28 5.76 12.14 -23.31
CA PHE A 28 4.67 11.21 -22.95
C PHE A 28 5.10 9.74 -22.94
N HIS A 29 5.99 9.33 -23.84
CA HIS A 29 6.32 7.90 -24.00
C HIS A 29 7.45 7.42 -23.09
N PHE A 30 8.41 8.29 -22.75
CA PHE A 30 9.64 7.86 -22.08
C PHE A 30 9.86 8.46 -20.69
N ILE A 31 9.21 9.58 -20.35
CA ILE A 31 9.63 10.37 -19.18
C ILE A 31 8.47 10.66 -18.21
N GLU A 32 7.22 10.30 -18.55
CA GLU A 32 6.02 10.58 -17.74
C GLU A 32 6.00 12.02 -17.17
N LEU A 33 6.54 12.97 -17.94
CA LEU A 33 6.64 14.35 -17.48
C LEU A 33 5.27 15.04 -17.57
N PRO A 34 5.02 16.04 -16.71
CA PRO A 34 3.82 16.86 -16.77
C PRO A 34 3.58 17.42 -18.18
N ALA A 35 2.31 17.48 -18.60
CA ALA A 35 1.90 18.07 -19.86
C ALA A 35 2.31 19.56 -19.98
N GLY A 36 2.66 20.21 -18.86
CA GLY A 36 3.19 21.57 -18.82
C GLY A 36 4.44 21.74 -19.69
N TRP A 37 5.30 20.73 -19.75
CA TRP A 37 6.47 20.73 -20.63
C TRP A 37 6.09 20.62 -22.12
N CYS A 38 5.02 19.87 -22.43
CA CYS A 38 4.48 19.80 -23.78
C CYS A 38 3.90 21.15 -24.20
N LEU A 39 3.14 21.81 -23.33
CA LEU A 39 2.56 23.14 -23.57
C LEU A 39 3.64 24.20 -23.83
N LEU A 40 4.75 24.16 -23.08
CA LEU A 40 5.90 25.04 -23.31
C LEU A 40 6.60 24.75 -24.66
N ALA A 41 6.71 23.48 -25.07
CA ALA A 41 7.28 23.14 -26.37
C ALA A 41 6.47 23.75 -27.54
N TRP A 42 5.14 23.81 -27.40
CA TRP A 42 4.24 24.44 -28.38
C TRP A 42 4.32 25.97 -28.42
N CYS A 43 5.01 26.62 -27.48
CA CYS A 43 5.29 28.06 -27.57
C CYS A 43 6.31 28.38 -28.68
N ALA A 44 7.17 27.43 -29.08
CA ALA A 44 8.17 27.65 -30.12
C ALA A 44 7.58 28.03 -31.50
N PRO A 45 6.64 27.26 -32.10
CA PRO A 45 6.02 27.66 -33.37
C PRO A 45 5.23 28.96 -33.27
N ALA A 46 4.53 29.20 -32.14
CA ALA A 46 3.80 30.44 -31.92
C ALA A 46 4.76 31.65 -31.79
N ALA A 47 5.93 31.49 -31.15
CA ALA A 47 6.96 32.53 -31.08
C ALA A 47 7.55 32.86 -32.47
N VAL A 48 7.79 31.85 -33.32
CA VAL A 48 8.25 32.05 -34.71
C VAL A 48 7.24 32.89 -35.50
N ILE A 49 5.94 32.60 -35.38
CA ILE A 49 4.87 33.37 -36.03
C ILE A 49 4.76 34.79 -35.43
N ALA A 50 4.96 34.94 -34.13
CA ALA A 50 4.89 36.25 -33.46
C ALA A 50 6.04 37.19 -33.88
N VAL A 51 7.24 36.66 -34.11
CA VAL A 51 8.42 37.43 -34.53
C VAL A 51 8.36 37.80 -36.01
N ALA A 52 7.98 36.85 -36.87
CA ALA A 52 8.02 37.02 -38.33
C ALA A 52 6.69 37.46 -38.96
N GLY A 53 5.58 37.35 -38.22
CA GLY A 53 4.25 37.73 -38.68
C GLY A 53 3.90 39.20 -38.43
N HIS A 54 2.86 39.68 -39.10
CA HIS A 54 2.33 41.04 -38.94
C HIS A 54 0.81 41.03 -38.72
N GLY A 55 0.26 42.14 -38.24
CA GLY A 55 -1.19 42.33 -38.10
C GLY A 55 -1.85 41.27 -37.21
N ALA A 56 -2.94 40.67 -37.71
CA ALA A 56 -3.73 39.69 -36.97
C ALA A 56 -2.93 38.43 -36.59
N ALA A 57 -2.08 37.93 -37.50
CA ALA A 57 -1.31 36.71 -37.26
C ALA A 57 -0.36 36.85 -36.06
N ARG A 58 0.32 38.00 -35.93
CA ARG A 58 1.17 38.29 -34.78
C ARG A 58 0.38 38.38 -33.48
N LYS A 59 -0.78 39.04 -33.49
CA LYS A 59 -1.65 39.17 -32.31
C LYS A 59 -2.14 37.80 -31.84
N VAL A 60 -2.65 36.97 -32.76
CA VAL A 60 -3.10 35.60 -32.45
C VAL A 60 -1.96 34.75 -31.91
N ALA A 61 -0.77 34.82 -32.51
CA ALA A 61 0.39 34.05 -32.06
C ALA A 61 0.85 34.45 -30.65
N LEU A 62 0.88 35.76 -30.35
CA LEU A 62 1.20 36.25 -29.00
C LEU A 62 0.14 35.82 -27.96
N SER A 63 -1.15 35.89 -28.32
CA SER A 63 -2.24 35.42 -27.45
C SER A 63 -2.16 33.91 -27.21
N LEU A 64 -1.81 33.12 -28.23
CA LEU A 64 -1.64 31.68 -28.11
C LEU A 64 -0.44 31.33 -27.22
N CYS A 65 0.71 32.00 -27.39
CA CYS A 65 1.85 31.84 -26.47
C CYS A 65 1.45 32.16 -25.03
N ALA A 66 0.76 33.29 -24.80
CA ALA A 66 0.34 33.69 -23.47
C ALA A 66 -0.61 32.65 -22.83
N LEU A 67 -1.55 32.11 -23.61
CA LEU A 67 -2.46 31.05 -23.16
C LEU A 67 -1.70 29.77 -22.83
N LEU A 68 -0.79 29.31 -23.69
CA LEU A 68 0.00 28.11 -23.47
C LEU A 68 0.88 28.22 -22.23
N ILE A 69 1.52 29.38 -22.01
CA ILE A 69 2.30 29.66 -20.80
C ILE A 69 1.40 29.67 -19.56
N ALA A 70 0.22 30.30 -19.62
CA ALA A 70 -0.72 30.32 -18.50
C ALA A 70 -1.22 28.92 -18.13
N LEU A 71 -1.52 28.07 -19.12
CA LEU A 71 -1.91 26.68 -18.90
C LEU A 71 -0.76 25.84 -18.33
N ALA A 72 0.45 26.00 -18.85
CA ALA A 72 1.63 25.31 -18.30
C ALA A 72 1.90 25.72 -16.85
N ALA A 73 1.79 27.02 -16.54
CA ALA A 73 1.93 27.53 -15.19
C ALA A 73 0.85 26.97 -14.25
N ALA A 74 -0.41 26.94 -14.69
CA ALA A 74 -1.51 26.38 -13.93
C ALA A 74 -1.27 24.89 -13.61
N GLU A 75 -0.81 24.11 -14.58
CA GLU A 75 -0.50 22.70 -14.37
C GLU A 75 0.66 22.49 -13.39
N PHE A 76 1.76 23.25 -13.52
CA PHE A 76 2.86 23.17 -12.56
C PHE A 76 2.45 23.59 -11.16
N ILE A 77 1.56 24.59 -11.02
CA ILE A 77 0.99 24.97 -9.72
C ILE A 77 0.16 23.82 -9.15
N LEU A 78 -0.74 23.22 -9.94
CA LEU A 78 -1.55 22.09 -9.49
C LEU A 78 -0.70 20.89 -9.08
N GLN A 79 0.34 20.58 -9.85
CA GLN A 79 1.26 19.50 -9.51
C GLN A 79 2.06 19.81 -8.23
N ALA A 80 2.50 21.06 -8.05
CA ALA A 80 3.17 21.47 -6.84
C ALA A 80 2.24 21.38 -5.62
N MET A 81 0.97 21.79 -5.77
CA MET A 81 -0.05 21.65 -4.73
C MET A 81 -0.30 20.19 -4.39
N ASP A 82 -0.52 19.34 -5.40
CA ASP A 82 -0.73 17.92 -5.24
C ASP A 82 0.47 17.23 -4.56
N ALA A 83 1.69 17.59 -4.94
CA ALA A 83 2.91 17.08 -4.32
C ALA A 83 3.05 17.52 -2.85
N LEU A 84 2.66 18.75 -2.52
CA LEU A 84 2.65 19.25 -1.14
C LEU A 84 1.58 18.54 -0.29
N GLU A 85 0.38 18.35 -0.84
CA GLU A 85 -0.73 17.66 -0.18
C GLU A 85 -0.44 16.17 0.02
N HIS A 86 0.10 15.50 -1.00
CA HIS A 86 0.57 14.12 -0.90
C HIS A 86 1.68 13.99 0.14
N ARG A 87 2.63 14.93 0.20
CA ARG A 87 3.65 14.93 1.25
C ARG A 87 3.04 15.09 2.63
N ALA A 88 2.09 16.00 2.80
CA ALA A 88 1.43 16.26 4.09
C ALA A 88 0.58 15.06 4.57
N THR A 89 0.01 14.29 3.66
CA THR A 89 -0.89 13.16 3.99
C THR A 89 -0.25 11.78 3.82
N SER A 90 0.98 11.72 3.30
CA SER A 90 1.69 10.46 3.06
C SER A 90 1.86 9.66 4.35
N ILE A 91 1.45 8.38 4.32
CA ILE A 91 1.70 7.44 5.41
C ILE A 91 3.09 6.86 5.20
N ARG A 92 3.97 7.05 6.19
CA ARG A 92 5.31 6.50 6.20
C ARG A 92 5.48 5.57 7.39
N LEU A 93 5.90 4.34 7.13
CA LEU A 93 6.24 3.35 8.14
C LEU A 93 7.76 3.21 8.20
N GLU A 94 8.32 3.25 9.40
CA GLU A 94 9.75 3.06 9.67
C GLU A 94 9.95 1.95 10.71
N GLY A 95 11.20 1.47 10.81
CA GLY A 95 11.62 0.45 11.76
C GLY A 95 11.77 -0.93 11.13
N THR A 96 12.19 -1.90 11.95
CA THR A 96 12.42 -3.29 11.51
C THR A 96 11.12 -4.05 11.31
N TYR A 97 9.99 -3.54 11.80
CA TYR A 97 8.68 -4.15 11.69
C TYR A 97 8.25 -4.52 10.26
N LEU A 98 8.67 -3.76 9.24
CA LEU A 98 8.33 -4.11 7.85
C LEU A 98 8.96 -5.42 7.39
N ASP A 99 10.08 -5.82 7.99
CA ASP A 99 10.73 -7.11 7.70
C ASP A 99 9.91 -8.27 8.29
N TYR A 100 9.21 -8.03 9.41
CA TYR A 100 8.42 -9.04 10.13
C TYR A 100 7.12 -9.42 9.41
N PHE A 101 6.69 -8.70 8.36
CA PHE A 101 5.51 -9.06 7.55
C PHE A 101 5.76 -10.18 6.55
N ARG A 102 7.03 -10.49 6.27
CA ARG A 102 7.41 -11.24 5.07
C ARG A 102 7.77 -12.69 5.36
N HIS A 103 7.61 -13.16 6.60
CA HIS A 103 7.93 -14.54 6.92
C HIS A 103 6.77 -15.43 6.57
N ARG A 104 6.99 -16.23 5.54
CA ARG A 104 6.01 -17.18 5.04
C ARG A 104 5.76 -18.28 6.07
N ASP A 105 4.50 -18.58 6.30
CA ASP A 105 4.06 -19.67 7.17
C ASP A 105 3.13 -20.61 6.37
N PRO A 106 3.40 -21.92 6.32
CA PRO A 106 2.60 -22.85 5.52
C PRO A 106 1.18 -23.07 6.05
N VAL A 107 0.91 -22.73 7.31
CA VAL A 107 -0.40 -22.82 7.95
C VAL A 107 -1.13 -21.48 7.86
N LEU A 108 -0.46 -20.38 8.17
CA LEU A 108 -1.07 -19.05 8.32
C LEU A 108 -0.90 -18.16 7.08
N GLY A 109 -0.11 -18.60 6.10
CA GLY A 109 0.33 -17.80 4.96
C GLY A 109 1.58 -17.00 5.28
N TYR A 110 1.52 -16.23 6.35
CA TYR A 110 2.64 -15.45 6.89
C TYR A 110 2.49 -15.28 8.40
N ALA A 111 3.58 -15.04 9.14
CA ALA A 111 3.59 -14.88 10.61
C ALA A 111 4.78 -14.00 11.04
N PRO A 112 4.81 -13.45 12.27
CA PRO A 112 5.99 -12.74 12.76
C PRO A 112 7.12 -13.71 13.16
N MET A 113 8.38 -13.24 13.09
CA MET A 113 9.50 -13.96 13.72
C MET A 113 9.59 -13.66 15.23
N PRO A 114 10.09 -14.60 16.03
CA PRO A 114 10.53 -14.31 17.40
C PRO A 114 11.58 -13.21 17.44
N GLY A 115 11.53 -12.37 18.47
CA GLY A 115 12.47 -11.26 18.66
C GLY A 115 11.79 -9.92 18.92
N LYS A 116 12.54 -8.84 18.71
CA LYS A 116 12.08 -7.46 18.90
C LYS A 116 12.00 -6.73 17.56
N ALA A 117 10.88 -6.06 17.34
CA ALA A 117 10.64 -5.27 16.14
C ALA A 117 10.31 -3.83 16.51
N THR A 118 11.02 -2.87 15.94
CA THR A 118 10.68 -1.45 16.09
C THR A 118 9.68 -1.05 15.01
N ALA A 119 8.67 -0.28 15.37
CA ALA A 119 7.67 0.26 14.45
C ALA A 119 7.42 1.73 14.74
N ALA A 120 7.53 2.58 13.73
CA ALA A 120 7.09 3.96 13.80
C ALA A 120 6.20 4.29 12.60
N LYS A 121 5.14 5.06 12.84
CA LYS A 121 4.21 5.50 11.82
C LYS A 121 4.12 7.01 11.81
N PHE A 122 4.18 7.58 10.61
CA PHE A 122 4.07 9.01 10.37
C PHE A 122 2.94 9.28 9.39
N ILE A 123 2.28 10.42 9.56
CA ILE A 123 1.44 11.05 8.54
C ILE A 123 2.09 12.39 8.21
N GLY A 124 2.62 12.50 7.00
CA GLY A 124 3.53 13.58 6.61
C GLY A 124 4.75 13.63 7.53
N THR A 125 4.90 14.73 8.27
CA THR A 125 6.00 14.92 9.24
C THR A 125 5.60 14.60 10.67
N THR A 126 4.32 14.33 10.94
CA THR A 126 3.82 14.06 12.28
C THR A 126 4.01 12.60 12.63
N GLU A 127 4.75 12.32 13.70
CA GLU A 127 4.82 10.98 14.29
C GLU A 127 3.48 10.65 14.98
N ILE A 128 2.85 9.56 14.54
CA ILE A 128 1.60 9.05 15.11
C ILE A 128 1.90 8.12 16.29
N TYR A 129 2.88 7.25 16.13
CA TYR A 129 3.41 6.41 17.21
C TYR A 129 4.83 5.93 16.89
N ARG A 130 5.52 5.53 17.95
CA ARG A 130 6.77 4.77 17.91
C ARG A 130 6.80 3.77 19.05
N VAL A 131 6.94 2.50 18.72
CA VAL A 131 6.83 1.39 19.66
C VAL A 131 7.83 0.28 19.32
N GLU A 132 8.12 -0.55 20.31
CA GLU A 132 8.82 -1.81 20.15
C GLU A 132 7.84 -2.95 20.46
N TYR A 133 7.76 -3.93 19.57
CA TYR A 133 6.98 -5.15 19.75
C TYR A 133 7.90 -6.29 20.15
N THR A 134 7.49 -7.07 21.15
CA THR A 134 8.20 -8.31 21.51
C THR A 134 7.39 -9.52 21.07
N ILE A 135 7.99 -10.35 20.23
CA ILE A 135 7.44 -11.62 19.76
C ILE A 135 8.17 -12.75 20.50
N GLY A 136 7.39 -13.57 21.19
CA GLY A 136 7.88 -14.73 21.93
C GLY A 136 8.40 -15.84 21.03
N PRO A 137 9.07 -16.85 21.61
CA PRO A 137 9.56 -18.01 20.88
C PRO A 137 8.44 -18.88 20.28
N ASP A 138 7.21 -18.72 20.77
CA ASP A 138 6.00 -19.35 20.23
C ASP A 138 5.44 -18.64 18.98
N GLY A 139 6.09 -17.56 18.52
CA GLY A 139 5.64 -16.78 17.38
C GLY A 139 4.44 -15.89 17.67
N LEU A 140 4.10 -15.70 18.96
CA LEU A 140 3.02 -14.81 19.40
C LEU A 140 3.60 -13.53 20.00
N ARG A 141 2.83 -12.44 19.94
CA ARG A 141 3.18 -11.25 20.71
C ARG A 141 3.08 -11.58 22.21
N ILE A 142 4.06 -11.13 22.99
CA ILE A 142 4.11 -11.45 24.42
C ILE A 142 2.90 -10.87 25.17
N THR A 143 2.59 -11.52 26.27
CA THR A 143 1.57 -11.14 27.26
C THR A 143 2.20 -11.21 28.66
N PRO A 144 1.59 -10.63 29.71
CA PRO A 144 2.20 -10.64 31.03
C PRO A 144 2.25 -12.07 31.57
N PRO A 145 3.18 -12.37 32.49
CA PRO A 145 3.23 -13.66 33.13
C PRO A 145 1.92 -13.96 33.88
N ALA A 146 1.58 -15.24 33.95
CA ALA A 146 0.47 -15.78 34.72
C ALA A 146 0.92 -17.07 35.43
N PRO A 147 0.21 -17.54 36.47
CA PRO A 147 0.56 -18.78 37.17
C PRO A 147 0.68 -19.98 36.21
N PRO A 148 1.63 -20.90 36.45
CA PRO A 148 1.85 -22.06 35.58
C PRO A 148 0.62 -22.95 35.35
N GLU A 149 -0.32 -22.98 36.29
CA GLU A 149 -1.56 -23.74 36.25
C GLU A 149 -2.76 -22.96 35.68
N ALA A 150 -2.59 -21.66 35.43
CA ALA A 150 -3.68 -20.82 34.93
C ALA A 150 -4.10 -21.29 33.52
N PRO A 151 -5.42 -21.39 33.25
CA PRO A 151 -5.89 -21.81 31.95
C PRO A 151 -5.72 -20.68 30.92
N VAL A 152 -5.74 -21.04 29.63
CA VAL A 152 -5.46 -20.12 28.53
C VAL A 152 -6.72 -19.40 28.04
N VAL A 153 -6.56 -18.12 27.72
CA VAL A 153 -7.51 -17.37 26.88
C VAL A 153 -6.81 -16.95 25.60
N MET A 154 -7.27 -17.48 24.48
CA MET A 154 -6.71 -17.17 23.16
C MET A 154 -7.42 -15.96 22.55
N PHE A 155 -6.67 -15.01 22.00
CA PHE A 155 -7.21 -13.84 21.30
C PHE A 155 -6.82 -13.88 19.83
N PHE A 156 -7.80 -14.07 18.95
CA PHE A 156 -7.64 -14.06 17.50
C PHE A 156 -8.17 -12.77 16.90
N GLY A 157 -7.51 -12.30 15.85
CA GLY A 157 -7.94 -11.12 15.13
C GLY A 157 -6.83 -10.59 14.24
N CYS A 158 -6.94 -9.34 13.84
CA CYS A 158 -5.94 -8.70 12.98
C CYS A 158 -4.98 -7.80 13.78
N SER A 159 -4.57 -6.69 13.17
CA SER A 159 -3.72 -5.65 13.76
C SER A 159 -4.27 -5.07 15.07
N PHE A 160 -5.59 -5.07 15.27
CA PHE A 160 -6.23 -4.59 16.50
C PHE A 160 -5.96 -5.49 17.70
N VAL A 161 -5.98 -6.81 17.50
CA VAL A 161 -5.66 -7.77 18.57
C VAL A 161 -4.16 -7.84 18.78
N PHE A 162 -3.39 -7.80 17.68
CA PHE A 162 -1.94 -7.65 17.75
C PHE A 162 -1.54 -6.42 18.57
N GLY A 163 -2.28 -5.31 18.42
CA GLY A 163 -2.02 -4.03 19.10
C GLY A 163 -1.09 -3.12 18.31
N GLU A 164 -1.39 -2.89 17.03
CA GLU A 164 -0.67 -1.92 16.20
C GLU A 164 -0.54 -0.57 16.89
N GLY A 165 0.69 -0.08 17.03
CA GLY A 165 0.98 1.22 17.65
C GLY A 165 0.91 1.23 19.17
N LEU A 166 0.69 0.09 19.82
CA LEU A 166 0.68 -0.06 21.27
C LEU A 166 1.98 -0.68 21.76
N SER A 167 2.44 -0.31 22.96
CA SER A 167 3.46 -1.09 23.67
C SER A 167 2.88 -2.46 24.10
N ASP A 168 3.75 -3.41 24.45
CA ASP A 168 3.30 -4.77 24.80
C ASP A 168 2.27 -4.79 25.93
N SER A 169 2.47 -3.91 26.94
CA SER A 169 1.58 -3.77 28.09
C SER A 169 0.23 -3.15 27.78
N GLU A 170 0.06 -2.49 26.65
CA GLU A 170 -1.17 -1.78 26.27
C GLU A 170 -2.08 -2.64 25.39
N THR A 171 -1.64 -3.82 24.96
CA THR A 171 -2.41 -4.69 24.08
C THR A 171 -3.65 -5.25 24.77
N LEU A 172 -4.72 -5.51 24.00
CA LEU A 172 -5.97 -6.09 24.52
C LEU A 172 -5.72 -7.39 25.33
N PRO A 173 -4.94 -8.37 24.85
CA PRO A 173 -4.67 -9.58 25.64
C PRO A 173 -3.91 -9.30 26.93
N TRP A 174 -3.01 -8.31 26.95
CA TRP A 174 -2.32 -7.90 28.17
C TRP A 174 -3.30 -7.29 29.17
N GLN A 175 -4.09 -6.31 28.74
CA GLN A 175 -5.04 -5.62 29.59
C GLN A 175 -6.11 -6.55 30.17
N VAL A 176 -6.53 -7.59 29.44
CA VAL A 176 -7.44 -8.60 29.97
C VAL A 176 -6.78 -9.44 31.08
N ALA A 177 -5.49 -9.78 30.94
CA ALA A 177 -4.77 -10.49 32.00
C ALA A 177 -4.72 -9.66 33.29
N GLU A 178 -4.35 -8.38 33.18
CA GLU A 178 -4.32 -7.43 34.30
C GLU A 178 -5.71 -7.30 34.96
N ALA A 179 -6.75 -7.06 34.17
CA ALA A 179 -8.12 -6.89 34.66
C ALA A 179 -8.69 -8.15 35.35
N CYS A 180 -8.16 -9.33 35.00
CA CYS A 180 -8.52 -10.61 35.61
C CYS A 180 -7.54 -11.04 36.73
N GLY A 181 -6.69 -10.13 37.21
CA GLY A 181 -5.72 -10.41 38.28
C GLY A 181 -4.74 -11.54 37.93
N HIS A 182 -4.35 -11.65 36.66
CA HIS A 182 -3.47 -12.70 36.13
C HIS A 182 -4.00 -14.14 36.29
N SER A 183 -5.31 -14.32 36.50
CA SER A 183 -5.93 -15.65 36.64
C SER A 183 -5.90 -16.49 35.35
N PHE A 184 -5.49 -15.90 34.22
CA PHE A 184 -5.46 -16.54 32.90
C PHE A 184 -4.14 -16.29 32.19
N LYS A 185 -3.66 -17.30 31.46
CA LYS A 185 -2.62 -17.13 30.45
C LYS A 185 -3.24 -16.57 29.18
N THR A 186 -3.19 -15.26 28.99
CA THR A 186 -3.67 -14.67 27.73
C THR A 186 -2.65 -14.92 26.62
N ARG A 187 -3.10 -15.23 25.41
CA ARG A 187 -2.24 -15.51 24.25
C ARG A 187 -2.70 -14.72 23.04
N ASN A 188 -1.80 -13.94 22.44
CA ASN A 188 -2.10 -13.02 21.34
C ASN A 188 -1.86 -13.70 19.98
N PHE A 189 -2.91 -14.29 19.41
CA PHE A 189 -2.93 -14.86 18.07
C PHE A 189 -3.27 -13.83 16.97
N GLY A 190 -3.38 -12.55 17.35
CA GLY A 190 -3.61 -11.48 16.40
C GLY A 190 -2.37 -11.18 15.58
N PHE A 191 -2.53 -10.95 14.28
CA PHE A 191 -1.46 -10.41 13.45
C PHE A 191 -2.03 -9.56 12.31
N HIS A 192 -1.22 -8.64 11.79
CA HIS A 192 -1.71 -7.68 10.79
C HIS A 192 -2.28 -8.39 9.56
N GLY A 193 -3.46 -7.96 9.14
CA GLY A 193 -4.15 -8.55 7.99
C GLY A 193 -4.80 -9.91 8.23
N TYR A 194 -4.63 -10.54 9.40
CA TYR A 194 -5.34 -11.78 9.70
C TYR A 194 -6.87 -11.60 9.69
N GLY A 195 -7.56 -12.71 9.49
CA GLY A 195 -9.01 -12.82 9.49
C GLY A 195 -9.45 -14.19 10.04
N ALA A 196 -10.72 -14.52 9.81
CA ALA A 196 -11.28 -15.78 10.30
C ALA A 196 -10.62 -17.00 9.63
N HIS A 197 -10.13 -16.85 8.40
CA HIS A 197 -9.44 -17.91 7.66
C HIS A 197 -8.08 -18.27 8.27
N GLN A 198 -7.29 -17.30 8.79
CA GLN A 198 -6.09 -17.63 9.56
C GLN A 198 -6.43 -18.26 10.91
N MET A 199 -7.44 -17.75 11.61
CA MET A 199 -7.89 -18.35 12.88
C MET A 199 -8.27 -19.82 12.69
N LEU A 200 -9.13 -20.12 11.71
CA LEU A 200 -9.58 -21.48 11.45
C LEU A 200 -8.40 -22.39 11.07
N SER A 201 -7.51 -21.92 10.20
CA SER A 201 -6.29 -22.66 9.81
C SER A 201 -5.37 -22.94 10.99
N ALA A 202 -5.22 -21.99 11.91
CA ALA A 202 -4.42 -22.17 13.12
C ALA A 202 -4.98 -23.27 14.03
N ILE A 203 -6.31 -23.33 14.17
CA ILE A 203 -7.00 -24.31 15.01
C ILE A 203 -6.96 -25.70 14.37
N GLU A 204 -7.38 -25.83 13.11
CA GLU A 204 -7.49 -27.12 12.41
C GLU A 204 -6.15 -27.83 12.23
N SER A 205 -5.06 -27.07 12.04
CA SER A 205 -3.71 -27.62 11.89
C SER A 205 -3.04 -27.98 13.22
N GLY A 206 -3.70 -27.72 14.35
CA GLY A 206 -3.14 -27.83 15.69
C GLY A 206 -2.05 -26.80 16.00
N TRP A 207 -1.82 -25.81 15.12
CA TRP A 207 -0.84 -24.74 15.35
C TRP A 207 -1.17 -23.95 16.61
N ALA A 208 -2.44 -23.59 16.81
CA ALA A 208 -2.88 -22.87 18.00
C ALA A 208 -2.66 -23.67 19.29
N GLY A 209 -2.91 -24.98 19.25
CA GLY A 209 -2.66 -25.87 20.39
C GLY A 209 -1.18 -26.03 20.71
N ARG A 210 -0.29 -26.04 19.71
CA ARG A 210 1.17 -26.06 19.95
C ARG A 210 1.67 -24.75 20.54
N ALA A 211 1.15 -23.61 20.09
CA ALA A 211 1.53 -22.30 20.59
C ALA A 211 0.99 -22.02 22.00
N ALA A 212 -0.14 -22.64 22.38
CA ALA A 212 -0.72 -22.56 23.71
C ALA A 212 -1.21 -23.93 24.19
N PRO A 213 -0.31 -24.76 24.76
CA PRO A 213 -0.57 -26.17 25.08
C PRO A 213 -1.38 -26.40 26.36
N ASP A 214 -1.55 -25.36 27.18
CA ASP A 214 -2.32 -25.44 28.43
C ASP A 214 -3.84 -25.53 28.17
N PRO A 215 -4.63 -26.00 29.15
CA PRO A 215 -6.09 -26.08 29.01
C PRO A 215 -6.72 -24.74 28.61
N VAL A 216 -7.44 -24.73 27.48
CA VAL A 216 -8.07 -23.53 26.95
C VAL A 216 -9.39 -23.28 27.67
N ARG A 217 -9.51 -22.13 28.33
CA ARG A 217 -10.75 -21.67 28.98
C ARG A 217 -11.70 -20.98 28.02
N ALA A 218 -11.15 -20.21 27.08
CA ALA A 218 -11.90 -19.46 26.09
C ALA A 218 -11.04 -19.10 24.87
N ALA A 219 -11.69 -18.90 23.74
CA ALA A 219 -11.12 -18.29 22.54
C ALA A 219 -12.00 -17.10 22.14
N ILE A 220 -11.38 -15.95 21.92
CA ILE A 220 -12.05 -14.69 21.59
C ILE A 220 -11.59 -14.28 20.19
N TYR A 221 -12.54 -14.10 19.28
CA TYR A 221 -12.27 -13.57 17.94
C TYR A 221 -12.78 -12.15 17.81
N VAL A 222 -11.89 -11.20 17.53
CA VAL A 222 -12.26 -9.81 17.24
C VAL A 222 -12.47 -9.65 15.74
N GLY A 223 -13.72 -9.79 15.32
CA GLY A 223 -14.13 -9.67 13.92
C GLY A 223 -14.32 -8.21 13.47
N LEU A 224 -13.84 -7.90 12.27
CA LEU A 224 -14.08 -6.63 11.59
C LEU A 224 -14.73 -6.88 10.23
N LEU A 225 -15.57 -5.96 9.75
CA LEU A 225 -16.14 -6.04 8.40
C LEU A 225 -15.06 -6.13 7.31
N ALA A 226 -13.90 -5.52 7.54
CA ALA A 226 -12.74 -5.62 6.66
C ALA A 226 -12.18 -7.05 6.53
N HIS A 227 -12.57 -8.00 7.39
CA HIS A 227 -12.17 -9.41 7.28
C HIS A 227 -12.92 -10.16 6.18
N VAL A 228 -14.14 -9.74 5.83
CA VAL A 228 -14.95 -10.37 4.78
C VAL A 228 -14.23 -10.41 3.43
N PRO A 229 -13.70 -9.29 2.89
CA PRO A 229 -12.96 -9.34 1.63
C PRO A 229 -11.65 -10.14 1.74
N ARG A 230 -11.03 -10.24 2.92
CA ARG A 230 -9.80 -11.05 3.13
C ARG A 230 -10.09 -12.54 3.02
N VAL A 231 -11.10 -13.00 3.76
CA VAL A 231 -11.58 -14.39 3.72
C VAL A 231 -12.04 -14.79 2.30
N ALA A 232 -12.61 -13.84 1.55
CA ALA A 232 -13.02 -14.06 0.17
C ALA A 232 -11.87 -14.01 -0.87
N GLY A 233 -10.61 -13.80 -0.44
CA GLY A 233 -9.46 -13.68 -1.34
C GLY A 233 -9.47 -12.44 -2.23
N LYS A 234 -10.21 -11.39 -1.83
CA LYS A 234 -10.31 -10.11 -2.54
C LYS A 234 -9.24 -9.10 -2.11
N SER A 235 -8.48 -9.40 -1.06
CA SER A 235 -7.33 -8.60 -0.63
C SER A 235 -6.11 -8.92 -1.49
N SER A 236 -5.66 -7.96 -2.30
CA SER A 236 -4.55 -8.15 -3.26
C SER A 236 -3.22 -8.53 -2.63
N TRP A 237 -3.04 -8.23 -1.34
CA TRP A 237 -1.83 -8.49 -0.55
C TRP A 237 -1.85 -9.84 0.18
N ASP A 238 -3.03 -10.44 0.42
CA ASP A 238 -3.17 -11.69 1.19
C ASP A 238 -3.05 -12.93 0.29
N LEU A 239 -2.01 -12.98 -0.55
CA LEU A 239 -1.88 -14.01 -1.57
C LEU A 239 -1.53 -15.39 -1.00
N ASP A 240 -0.70 -15.41 0.05
CA ASP A 240 -0.33 -16.63 0.76
C ASP A 240 -1.35 -17.04 1.83
N GLY A 241 -2.38 -16.22 2.09
CA GLY A 241 -3.41 -16.46 3.09
C GLY A 241 -4.16 -17.79 2.88
N PRO A 242 -4.60 -18.47 3.95
CA PRO A 242 -5.31 -19.73 3.87
C PRO A 242 -6.62 -19.59 3.09
N ARG A 243 -6.79 -20.37 2.03
CA ARG A 243 -8.00 -20.36 1.23
C ARG A 243 -8.94 -21.46 1.70
N TYR A 244 -10.18 -21.09 1.95
CA TYR A 244 -11.26 -22.02 2.25
C TYR A 244 -12.31 -21.98 1.14
N ILE A 245 -12.92 -23.13 0.87
CA ILE A 245 -14.13 -23.25 0.05
C ILE A 245 -15.19 -23.97 0.88
N LEU A 246 -16.47 -23.73 0.59
CA LEU A 246 -17.53 -24.52 1.20
C LEU A 246 -17.66 -25.84 0.44
N ASP A 247 -17.81 -26.94 1.16
CA ASP A 247 -18.18 -28.23 0.57
C ASP A 247 -19.70 -28.32 0.32
N GLU A 248 -20.18 -29.51 -0.08
CA GLU A 248 -21.60 -29.74 -0.36
C GLU A 248 -22.50 -29.57 0.88
N ALA A 249 -21.96 -29.74 2.08
CA ALA A 249 -22.67 -29.53 3.34
C ALA A 249 -22.64 -28.06 3.79
N GLY A 250 -21.89 -27.21 3.10
CA GLY A 250 -21.69 -25.81 3.47
C GLY A 250 -20.59 -25.61 4.51
N GLU A 251 -19.77 -26.63 4.80
CA GLU A 251 -18.68 -26.55 5.76
C GLU A 251 -17.40 -26.01 5.11
N PRO A 252 -16.63 -25.15 5.80
CA PRO A 252 -15.41 -24.60 5.26
C PRO A 252 -14.30 -25.66 5.22
N VAL A 253 -13.78 -25.93 4.02
CA VAL A 253 -12.66 -26.85 3.80
C VAL A 253 -11.45 -26.11 3.22
N ARG A 254 -10.29 -26.27 3.87
CA ARG A 254 -9.04 -25.65 3.41
C ARG A 254 -8.61 -26.20 2.05
N ARG A 255 -8.25 -25.29 1.13
CA ARG A 255 -7.80 -25.54 -0.25
C ARG A 255 -6.56 -24.69 -0.58
N GLY A 256 -5.47 -24.93 0.15
CA GLY A 256 -4.19 -24.26 -0.05
C GLY A 256 -4.25 -22.77 0.34
N CYS A 257 -3.57 -21.94 -0.44
CA CYS A 257 -3.60 -20.47 -0.31
C CYS A 257 -4.28 -19.79 -1.52
N PHE A 258 -4.55 -18.49 -1.43
CA PHE A 258 -5.19 -17.74 -2.52
C PHE A 258 -4.37 -17.68 -3.82
N ASP A 259 -3.04 -17.80 -3.75
CA ASP A 259 -2.13 -17.84 -4.90
C ASP A 259 -1.65 -19.25 -5.30
N SER A 260 -2.40 -20.29 -4.94
CA SER A 260 -2.10 -21.65 -5.39
C SER A 260 -2.51 -21.87 -6.87
N GLY A 261 -1.65 -21.47 -7.84
CA GLY A 261 -1.79 -21.84 -9.26
C GLY A 261 -1.27 -20.85 -10.32
N TRP A 262 -1.74 -21.03 -11.57
CA TRP A 262 -1.38 -20.30 -12.81
C TRP A 262 -1.46 -18.76 -12.76
N ARG A 263 -2.15 -18.20 -11.75
CA ARG A 263 -2.28 -16.75 -11.54
C ARG A 263 -0.97 -16.09 -11.10
N ARG A 264 -0.06 -16.85 -10.48
CA ARG A 264 1.30 -16.41 -10.12
C ARG A 264 2.14 -16.07 -11.36
N ILE A 265 1.98 -16.82 -12.45
CA ILE A 265 2.73 -16.63 -13.71
C ILE A 265 2.30 -15.33 -14.41
N LEU A 266 1.00 -15.07 -14.52
CA LEU A 266 0.48 -13.88 -15.20
C LEU A 266 0.78 -12.58 -14.44
N ARG A 267 0.87 -12.61 -13.11
CA ARG A 267 1.13 -11.42 -12.29
C ARG A 267 2.60 -11.05 -12.20
N ILE A 268 3.53 -12.01 -12.21
CA ILE A 268 4.98 -11.72 -12.35
C ILE A 268 5.24 -10.98 -13.67
N SER A 269 4.58 -11.39 -14.76
CA SER A 269 4.67 -10.70 -16.05
C SER A 269 4.06 -9.29 -16.07
N ALA A 270 3.21 -8.94 -15.12
CA ALA A 270 2.63 -7.59 -15.00
C ALA A 270 3.46 -6.69 -14.06
N ALA A 271 4.10 -7.26 -13.04
CA ALA A 271 4.98 -6.55 -12.11
C ALA A 271 6.36 -6.23 -12.71
N MET A 272 6.88 -7.07 -13.62
CA MET A 272 8.10 -6.77 -14.40
C MET A 272 7.90 -5.70 -15.49
N ARG A 273 6.68 -5.18 -15.64
CA ARG A 273 6.31 -4.12 -16.60
C ARG A 273 6.00 -2.78 -15.92
N ARG A 274 6.34 -2.62 -14.65
CA ARG A 274 6.26 -1.35 -13.91
C ARG A 274 7.65 -0.93 -13.46
#